data_AF-A0A540N0R7-F1
#
_entry.id   AF-A0A540N0R7-F1
#
_cell.length_a   1.000
_cell.length_b   1.000
_cell.length_c   1.000
_cell.angle_alpha   90.00
_cell.angle_beta   90.00
_cell.angle_gamma   90.00
#
_symmetry.space_group_name_H-M   'P 1'
#
loop_
_entity.id
_entity.type
_entity.pdbx_description
1 polymer ?
#
loop_
_entity_poly.entity_id
_entity_poly.type
_entity_poly.pdbx_seq_one_letter_code
_entity_poly.pdbx_strand_id
1 'polypeptide(L)'
;MKLCISTLSVVLVLLELFVINVVSATKLPITATLNVKKLRAKAVRAEDLLSFDHYVKTCPQAEGIIQQKVGDWIQRDFTLAASIIRLHFHDCVVRGCDASVLLNHRDSERRAFASRTLRGFEVIDDIKAELERQCNC
;
A
#
# COMPACT_ATOMS: atom_id res chain seq x y z
N MET A 1 48.79 -14.73 0.64
CA MET A 1 48.65 -14.22 -0.73
C MET A 1 47.48 -13.25 -0.75
N LYS A 2 47.76 -11.98 -1.07
CA LYS A 2 46.77 -10.89 -1.25
C LYS A 2 46.45 -10.77 -2.75
N LEU A 3 45.30 -10.16 -3.09
CA LEU A 3 44.58 -10.05 -4.38
C LEU A 3 43.57 -11.18 -4.60
N CYS A 4 42.28 -10.95 -4.90
CA CYS A 4 41.70 -9.93 -5.76
C CYS A 4 40.30 -9.52 -5.26
N ILE A 5 40.19 -8.41 -4.53
CA ILE A 5 38.90 -7.75 -4.31
C ILE A 5 38.61 -7.00 -5.62
N SER A 6 37.65 -7.58 -6.33
CA SER A 6 37.24 -7.32 -7.70
C SER A 6 37.12 -5.84 -8.06
N THR A 7 37.62 -5.52 -9.26
CA THR A 7 37.38 -4.30 -10.03
C THR A 7 35.91 -3.86 -10.08
N LEU A 8 34.97 -4.77 -9.79
CA LEU A 8 33.54 -4.51 -9.67
C LEU A 8 33.17 -3.52 -8.54
N SER A 9 33.91 -3.51 -7.42
CA SER A 9 33.66 -2.55 -6.32
C SER A 9 34.11 -1.12 -6.68
N VAL A 10 35.20 -0.98 -7.43
CA VAL A 10 35.70 0.33 -7.89
C VAL A 10 34.75 0.92 -8.94
N VAL A 11 34.21 0.08 -9.84
CA VAL A 11 33.21 0.51 -10.83
C VAL A 11 31.89 0.92 -10.16
N LEU A 12 31.46 0.23 -9.09
CA LEU A 12 30.25 0.60 -8.34
C LEU A 12 30.43 1.94 -7.61
N VAL A 13 31.58 2.17 -6.95
CA VAL A 13 31.88 3.44 -6.27
C VAL A 13 32.01 4.61 -7.26
N LEU A 14 32.56 4.38 -8.45
CA LEU A 14 32.65 5.40 -9.50
C LEU A 14 31.29 5.72 -10.14
N LEU A 15 30.38 4.74 -10.27
CA LEU A 15 29.00 4.96 -10.71
C LEU A 15 28.19 5.80 -9.71
N GLU A 16 28.30 5.51 -8.41
CA GLU A 16 27.62 6.28 -7.35
C GLU A 16 28.14 7.73 -7.28
N LEU A 17 29.45 7.95 -7.39
CA LEU A 17 30.02 9.31 -7.45
C LEU A 17 29.62 10.08 -8.71
N PHE A 18 29.40 9.40 -9.85
CA PHE A 18 28.95 10.04 -11.08
C PHE A 18 27.48 10.50 -10.97
N VAL A 19 26.60 9.70 -10.36
CA VAL A 19 25.19 10.06 -10.14
C VAL A 19 25.05 11.26 -9.20
N ILE A 20 25.86 11.35 -8.14
CA ILE A 20 25.85 12.49 -7.21
C ILE A 20 26.28 13.80 -7.91
N ASN A 21 27.25 13.74 -8.84
CA ASN A 21 27.68 14.91 -9.62
C ASN A 21 26.63 15.35 -10.66
N VAL A 22 25.88 14.41 -11.26
CA VAL A 22 24.79 14.72 -12.21
C VAL A 22 23.58 15.34 -11.51
N VAL A 23 23.21 14.88 -10.31
CA VAL A 23 22.07 15.44 -9.54
C VAL A 23 22.36 16.87 -9.04
N SER A 24 23.62 17.21 -8.76
CA SER A 24 24.00 18.57 -8.31
C SER A 24 23.97 19.61 -9.45
N ALA A 25 24.01 19.16 -10.72
CA ALA A 25 24.10 20.01 -11.90
C ALA A 25 22.75 20.46 -12.49
N THR A 26 21.61 19.99 -11.97
CA THR A 26 20.27 20.46 -12.36
C THR A 26 19.63 21.33 -11.27
N LYS A 27 20.31 22.41 -10.88
CA LYS A 27 19.62 23.56 -10.28
C LYS A 27 18.77 24.23 -11.37
N LEU A 28 17.55 23.75 -11.54
CA LEU A 28 16.54 24.44 -12.32
C LEU A 28 15.96 25.58 -11.44
N PRO A 29 16.19 26.87 -11.76
CA PRO A 29 15.63 27.96 -10.98
C PRO A 29 14.17 28.16 -11.40
N ILE A 30 13.25 27.42 -10.78
CA ILE A 30 11.82 27.70 -10.95
C ILE A 30 11.43 28.77 -9.93
N THR A 31 11.80 30.02 -10.21
CA THR A 31 11.09 31.19 -9.67
C THR A 31 10.25 31.79 -10.77
N ALA A 32 9.24 31.02 -11.21
CA ALA A 32 8.10 31.59 -11.94
C ALA A 32 7.04 31.90 -10.88
N THR A 33 6.85 33.18 -10.57
CA THR A 33 5.73 33.66 -9.77
C THR A 33 4.44 33.47 -10.55
N LEU A 34 3.84 32.28 -10.48
CA LEU A 34 2.48 32.08 -10.93
C LEU A 34 1.55 32.72 -9.89
N ASN A 35 0.87 33.79 -10.30
CA ASN A 35 -0.20 34.42 -9.55
C ASN A 35 -1.41 33.47 -9.51
N VAL A 36 -1.36 32.49 -8.61
CA VAL A 36 -2.50 31.60 -8.36
C VAL A 36 -3.52 32.43 -7.60
N LYS A 37 -4.56 32.90 -8.30
CA LYS A 37 -5.77 33.42 -7.66
C LYS A 37 -6.17 32.42 -6.58
N LYS A 38 -6.27 32.90 -5.33
CA LYS A 38 -6.58 32.16 -4.11
C LYS A 38 -7.93 31.43 -4.25
N LEU A 39 -7.93 30.33 -4.98
CA LEU A 39 -8.92 29.29 -4.83
C LEU A 39 -8.68 28.75 -3.42
N ARG A 40 -9.68 28.87 -2.56
CA ARG A 40 -9.68 28.21 -1.24
C ARG A 40 -9.68 26.70 -1.47
N ALA A 41 -8.51 26.13 -1.78
CA ALA A 41 -8.26 24.73 -1.55
C ALA A 41 -8.34 24.53 -0.03
N LYS A 42 -9.29 23.70 0.41
CA LYS A 42 -9.26 23.17 1.77
C LYS A 42 -7.92 22.44 1.88
N ALA A 43 -7.02 22.92 2.74
CA ALA A 43 -5.72 22.28 2.90
C ALA A 43 -5.96 20.83 3.35
N VAL A 44 -5.70 19.88 2.46
CA VAL A 44 -5.62 18.46 2.81
C VAL A 44 -4.41 18.35 3.73
N ARG A 45 -4.62 17.89 4.96
CA ARG A 45 -3.50 17.74 5.89
C ARG A 45 -2.62 16.60 5.39
N ALA A 46 -1.31 16.63 5.61
CA ALA A 46 -0.43 15.60 5.09
C ALA A 46 -0.76 14.20 5.68
N GLU A 47 -1.32 14.18 6.87
CA GLU A 47 -1.90 13.00 7.55
C GLU A 47 -3.20 12.47 6.92
N ASP A 48 -3.87 13.24 6.06
CA ASP A 48 -5.03 12.77 5.28
C ASP A 48 -4.60 12.10 3.96
N LEU A 49 -3.28 12.04 3.68
CA LEU A 49 -2.72 11.40 2.50
C LEU A 49 -2.23 9.99 2.83
N LEU A 50 -2.42 9.06 1.89
CA LEU A 50 -1.85 7.71 1.97
C LEU A 50 -0.32 7.76 1.95
N SER A 51 0.31 6.89 2.74
CA SER A 51 1.76 6.75 2.81
C SER A 51 2.15 5.27 2.76
N PHE A 52 3.20 4.95 2.00
CA PHE A 52 3.77 3.59 1.97
C PHE A 52 4.31 3.16 3.33
N ASP A 53 4.74 4.11 4.18
CA ASP A 53 5.35 3.80 5.48
C ASP A 53 4.34 3.87 6.65
N HIS A 54 3.03 3.84 6.37
CA HIS A 54 1.99 4.08 7.39
C HIS A 54 2.13 3.15 8.62
N TYR A 55 2.47 1.87 8.41
CA TYR A 55 2.56 0.88 9.48
C TYR A 55 3.98 0.63 10.00
N VAL A 56 5.02 1.26 9.44
CA VAL A 56 6.44 0.95 9.77
C VAL A 56 6.74 1.15 11.27
N LYS A 57 6.09 2.11 11.92
CA LYS A 57 6.32 2.39 13.35
C LYS A 57 5.36 1.64 14.28
N THR A 58 4.11 1.44 13.86
CA THR A 58 3.05 0.89 14.71
C THR A 58 2.95 -0.64 14.61
N CYS A 59 3.15 -1.19 13.41
CA CYS A 59 3.02 -2.61 13.11
C CYS A 59 3.94 -2.97 11.93
N PRO A 60 5.28 -3.01 12.12
CA PRO A 60 6.24 -3.22 11.04
C PRO A 60 6.10 -4.58 10.33
N GLN A 61 5.44 -5.55 10.96
CA GLN A 61 5.18 -6.87 10.38
C GLN A 61 3.87 -6.93 9.59
N ALA A 62 3.08 -5.84 9.53
CA ALA A 62 1.73 -5.84 8.95
C ALA A 62 1.70 -6.42 7.53
N GLU A 63 2.49 -5.85 6.62
CA GLU A 63 2.51 -6.25 5.21
C GLU A 63 3.00 -7.68 5.02
N GLY A 64 3.99 -8.11 5.82
CA GLY A 64 4.48 -9.48 5.82
C GLY A 64 3.43 -10.50 6.26
N ILE A 65 2.69 -10.19 7.33
CA ILE A 65 1.56 -11.00 7.81
C ILE A 65 0.47 -11.11 6.74
N ILE A 66 0.08 -9.98 6.14
CA ILE A 66 -0.93 -9.93 5.07
C ILE A 66 -0.48 -10.82 3.90
N GLN A 67 0.77 -10.66 3.44
CA GLN A 67 1.31 -11.43 2.30
C GLN A 67 1.30 -12.94 2.59
N GLN A 68 1.75 -13.35 3.78
CA GLN A 68 1.78 -14.75 4.16
C GLN A 68 0.38 -15.36 4.21
N LYS A 69 -0.56 -14.70 4.91
CA LYS A 69 -1.94 -15.17 5.04
C LYS A 69 -2.66 -15.26 3.70
N VAL A 70 -2.53 -14.24 2.85
CA VAL A 70 -3.07 -14.27 1.48
C VAL A 70 -2.50 -15.45 0.70
N GLY A 71 -1.18 -15.68 0.79
CA GLY A 71 -0.51 -16.83 0.17
C GLY A 71 -1.06 -18.17 0.66
N ASP A 72 -1.29 -18.34 1.95
CA ASP A 72 -1.83 -19.58 2.53
C ASP A 72 -3.26 -19.87 2.07
N TRP A 73 -4.11 -18.84 1.98
CA TRP A 73 -5.48 -18.97 1.48
C TRP A 73 -5.51 -19.29 -0.01
N ILE A 74 -4.70 -18.62 -0.82
CA ILE A 74 -4.62 -18.86 -2.28
C ILE A 74 -4.08 -20.25 -2.59
N GLN A 75 -3.13 -20.77 -1.80
CA GLN A 75 -2.64 -22.15 -1.96
C GLN A 75 -3.74 -23.19 -1.73
N ARG A 76 -4.72 -22.90 -0.88
CA ARG A 76 -5.87 -23.79 -0.62
C ARG A 76 -6.97 -23.64 -1.67
N ASP A 77 -7.25 -22.41 -2.10
CA ASP A 77 -8.21 -22.09 -3.15
C ASP A 77 -7.70 -20.91 -3.99
N PHE A 78 -7.20 -21.22 -5.19
CA PHE A 78 -6.65 -20.21 -6.11
C PHE A 78 -7.71 -19.22 -6.62
N THR A 79 -9.00 -19.57 -6.56
CA THR A 79 -10.09 -18.68 -6.99
C THR A 79 -10.29 -17.50 -6.03
N LEU A 80 -9.74 -17.59 -4.81
CA LEU A 80 -9.75 -16.49 -3.84
C LEU A 80 -8.92 -15.30 -4.29
N ALA A 81 -7.86 -15.49 -5.10
CA ALA A 81 -7.05 -14.39 -5.61
C ALA A 81 -7.91 -13.36 -6.39
N ALA A 82 -8.72 -13.86 -7.34
CA ALA A 82 -9.64 -13.02 -8.09
C ALA A 82 -10.79 -12.50 -7.21
N SER A 83 -11.25 -13.31 -6.25
CA SER A 83 -12.36 -12.95 -5.36
C SER A 83 -12.00 -11.77 -4.45
N ILE A 84 -10.79 -11.74 -3.87
CA ILE A 84 -10.33 -10.66 -2.98
C ILE A 84 -10.14 -9.36 -3.76
N ILE A 85 -9.59 -9.41 -4.97
CA ILE A 85 -9.48 -8.22 -5.84
C ILE A 85 -10.88 -7.67 -6.16
N ARG A 86 -11.83 -8.55 -6.50
CA ARG A 86 -13.22 -8.15 -6.75
C ARG A 86 -13.88 -7.56 -5.51
N LEU A 87 -13.62 -8.11 -4.32
CA LEU A 87 -14.11 -7.58 -3.05
C LEU A 87 -13.58 -6.16 -2.79
N HIS A 88 -12.27 -5.94 -2.97
CA HIS A 88 -11.66 -4.62 -2.82
C HIS A 88 -12.22 -3.59 -3.82
N PHE A 89 -12.39 -4.00 -5.08
CA PHE A 89 -13.05 -3.16 -6.08
C PHE A 89 -14.47 -2.77 -5.65
N HIS A 90 -15.24 -3.74 -5.15
CA HIS A 90 -16.64 -3.52 -4.76
C HIS A 90 -16.79 -2.60 -3.54
N ASP A 91 -15.81 -2.60 -2.65
CA ASP A 91 -15.71 -1.63 -1.56
C ASP A 91 -15.49 -0.22 -2.15
N CYS A 92 -14.39 -0.04 -2.90
CA CYS A 92 -13.99 1.27 -3.39
C CYS A 92 -15.00 1.96 -4.32
N VAL A 93 -15.77 1.22 -5.11
CA VAL A 93 -16.77 1.81 -6.03
C VAL A 93 -18.07 2.20 -5.33
N VAL A 94 -18.31 1.70 -4.12
CA VAL A 94 -19.49 2.03 -3.32
C VAL A 94 -19.06 2.97 -2.21
N ARG A 95 -19.24 4.27 -2.41
CA ARG A 95 -19.01 5.31 -1.38
C ARG A 95 -17.55 5.48 -0.91
N GLY A 96 -16.61 4.61 -1.32
CA GLY A 96 -15.17 4.77 -1.13
C GLY A 96 -14.53 3.51 -0.55
N CYS A 97 -13.20 3.50 -0.44
CA CYS A 97 -12.46 2.36 0.15
C CYS A 97 -12.47 2.46 1.68
N ASP A 98 -13.61 2.19 2.30
CA ASP A 98 -13.84 2.37 3.74
C ASP A 98 -14.18 1.06 4.48
N ALA A 99 -14.08 -0.08 3.80
CA ALA A 99 -14.43 -1.41 4.29
C ALA A 99 -15.89 -1.59 4.70
N SER A 100 -16.80 -0.69 4.29
CA SER A 100 -18.22 -0.79 4.63
C SER A 100 -18.89 -2.05 4.06
N VAL A 101 -18.36 -2.61 2.96
CA VAL A 101 -18.83 -3.89 2.40
C VAL A 101 -18.61 -5.08 3.33
N LEU A 102 -17.69 -4.98 4.29
CA LEU A 102 -17.40 -6.08 5.23
C LEU A 102 -18.45 -6.21 6.34
N LEU A 103 -19.21 -5.15 6.61
CA LEU A 103 -20.23 -5.14 7.66
C LEU A 103 -21.37 -6.12 7.34
N ASN A 104 -21.71 -6.99 8.30
CA ASN A 104 -22.72 -8.03 8.13
C ASN A 104 -23.94 -7.81 9.04
N HIS A 105 -24.91 -7.05 8.55
CA HIS A 105 -26.22 -6.86 9.21
C HIS A 105 -27.34 -6.89 8.17
N ARG A 106 -28.61 -6.86 8.61
CA ARG A 106 -29.79 -7.06 7.75
C ARG A 106 -29.80 -6.16 6.50
N ASP A 107 -29.45 -4.90 6.67
CA ASP A 107 -29.49 -3.87 5.64
C ASP A 107 -28.09 -3.43 5.17
N SER A 108 -27.08 -4.32 5.28
CA SER A 108 -25.69 -3.98 4.91
C SER A 108 -25.41 -4.17 3.42
N GLU A 109 -24.38 -3.49 2.92
CA GLU A 109 -23.91 -3.64 1.55
C GLU A 109 -23.58 -5.08 1.19
N ARG A 110 -23.03 -5.84 2.14
CA ARG A 110 -22.73 -7.28 1.99
C ARG A 110 -23.95 -8.10 1.57
N ARG A 111 -25.13 -7.76 2.09
CA ARG A 111 -26.38 -8.49 1.82
C ARG A 111 -27.18 -7.92 0.65
N ALA A 112 -26.72 -6.83 0.05
CA ALA A 112 -27.37 -6.25 -1.12
C ALA A 112 -27.33 -7.20 -2.32
N PHE A 113 -28.32 -7.09 -3.21
CA PHE A 113 -28.43 -7.96 -4.39
C PHE A 113 -27.18 -7.92 -5.29
N ALA A 114 -26.54 -6.76 -5.43
CA ALA A 114 -25.31 -6.58 -6.19
C ALA A 114 -24.10 -7.30 -5.55
N SER A 115 -24.01 -7.28 -4.22
CA SER A 115 -22.84 -7.78 -3.47
C SER A 115 -22.99 -9.22 -2.97
N ARG A 116 -24.18 -9.83 -3.06
CA ARG A 116 -24.46 -11.18 -2.51
C ARG A 116 -23.58 -12.31 -3.05
N THR A 117 -22.86 -12.07 -4.15
CA THR A 117 -21.97 -13.05 -4.80
C THR A 117 -20.50 -12.82 -4.47
N LEU A 118 -20.17 -11.80 -3.67
CA LEU A 118 -18.81 -11.57 -3.19
C LEU A 118 -18.40 -12.69 -2.22
N ARG A 119 -17.11 -12.99 -2.19
CA ARG A 119 -16.48 -14.02 -1.35
C ARG A 119 -15.10 -13.54 -0.91
N GLY A 120 -14.45 -14.26 0.01
CA GLY A 120 -13.15 -13.88 0.57
C GLY A 120 -13.26 -13.02 1.83
N PHE A 121 -14.45 -12.92 2.43
CA PHE A 121 -14.63 -12.23 3.71
C PHE A 121 -13.82 -12.92 4.82
N GLU A 122 -13.84 -14.25 4.82
CA GLU A 122 -13.07 -15.12 5.70
C GLU A 122 -11.56 -14.91 5.61
N VAL A 123 -11.05 -14.54 4.44
CA VAL A 123 -9.62 -14.21 4.25
C VAL A 123 -9.29 -12.92 4.97
N ILE A 124 -10.14 -11.89 4.82
CA ILE A 124 -9.97 -10.60 5.49
C ILE A 124 -10.09 -10.76 7.01
N ASP A 125 -11.05 -11.55 7.49
CA ASP A 125 -11.26 -11.82 8.91
C ASP A 125 -10.05 -12.53 9.55
N ASP A 126 -9.46 -13.53 8.87
CA ASP A 126 -8.26 -14.23 9.36
C ASP A 126 -7.01 -13.34 9.35
N ILE A 127 -6.81 -12.53 8.30
CA ILE A 127 -5.72 -11.54 8.25
C ILE A 127 -5.88 -10.55 9.40
N LYS A 128 -7.08 -10.02 9.60
CA LYS A 128 -7.38 -9.06 10.67
C LYS A 128 -7.09 -9.66 12.04
N ALA A 129 -7.57 -10.87 12.31
CA ALA A 129 -7.35 -11.53 13.59
C ALA A 129 -5.85 -11.71 13.89
N GLU A 130 -5.05 -12.07 12.89
CA GLU A 130 -3.61 -12.20 13.07
C GLU A 130 -2.91 -10.85 13.27
N LEU A 131 -3.34 -9.79 12.57
CA LEU A 131 -2.83 -8.44 12.79
C LEU A 131 -3.15 -7.91 14.19
N GLU A 132 -4.38 -8.09 14.67
CA GLU A 132 -4.78 -7.69 16.03
C GLU A 132 -3.98 -8.46 17.09
N ARG A 133 -3.71 -9.75 16.85
CA ARG A 133 -2.90 -10.59 17.74
C ARG A 133 -1.43 -10.15 17.81
N GLN A 134 -0.85 -9.70 16.71
CA GLN A 134 0.58 -9.40 16.61
C GLN A 134 0.90 -7.95 16.94
N CYS A 135 -0.01 -7.03 16.62
CA CYS A 135 0.22 -5.60 16.70
C CYS A 135 -0.59 -4.89 17.78
N ASN A 136 -1.37 -5.63 18.58
CA ASN A 136 -2.17 -5.09 19.69
C ASN A 136 -2.99 -3.86 19.27
N CYS A 137 -3.70 -3.98 18.15
CA CYS A 137 -4.59 -2.96 17.62
C CYS A 137 -5.96 -3.05 18.28
#